data_AF-A0AB36FXA4-F1
#
_entry.id   AF-A0AB36FXA4-F1
#
_cell.length_a   1.000
_cell.length_b   1.000
_cell.length_c   1.000
_cell.angle_alpha   90.00
_cell.angle_beta   90.00
_cell.angle_gamma   90.00
#
_symmetry.space_group_name_H-M   'P 1'
#
loop_
_entity.id
_entity.type
_entity.pdbx_description
1 polymer ?
#
loop_
_entity_poly.entity_id
_entity_poly.type
_entity_poly.pdbx_seq_one_letter_code
_entity_poly.pdbx_strand_id
1 'polypeptide(L)'
;MIRFHPSAQQLKDFVEGTLSPAISLMVSAHCDMCEKCQRFVEIETESLAAQMVSNVNSTASDKAEMSLQFGDMLSQITQLPSSKQNNTLMEQPTAYREPVKKRAALRAQASVNTIELDGRVFTVPRTLHRYIDKTGNWSSLVGKLWQAPVDLGNQGVANFIFMGSGGSVPEHTHRGTEYTLVIDGEFSDGLSRYDTGDFIFMDGDKTHTPKSEGKEGCLVFSIVDQPLHFTSGLARLLNPFSHLFFR
;
A
#
# COMPACT_ATOMS: atom_id res chain seq x y z
N MET A 1 -10.18 -8.93 -14.49
CA MET A 1 -11.14 -8.72 -13.37
C MET A 1 -10.49 -9.34 -12.15
N ILE A 2 -10.33 -8.58 -11.07
CA ILE A 2 -9.63 -9.03 -9.86
C ILE A 2 -10.36 -10.23 -9.24
N ARG A 3 -9.63 -11.30 -8.97
CA ARG A 3 -10.13 -12.59 -8.47
C ARG A 3 -9.71 -12.86 -7.03
N PHE A 4 -8.52 -12.40 -6.66
CA PHE A 4 -7.95 -12.63 -5.33
C PHE A 4 -8.02 -11.35 -4.52
N HIS A 5 -8.55 -11.47 -3.31
CA HIS A 5 -8.83 -10.34 -2.44
C HIS A 5 -8.32 -10.64 -1.02
N PRO A 6 -8.04 -9.60 -0.21
CA PRO A 6 -7.92 -9.76 1.22
C PRO A 6 -9.16 -10.47 1.78
N SER A 7 -8.96 -11.27 2.83
CA SER A 7 -10.07 -11.91 3.52
C SER A 7 -11.03 -10.87 4.13
N ALA A 8 -12.28 -11.26 4.33
CA ALA A 8 -13.27 -10.38 4.96
C ALA A 8 -12.82 -9.93 6.36
N GLN A 9 -12.09 -10.79 7.10
CA GLN A 9 -11.53 -10.43 8.40
C GLN A 9 -10.45 -9.35 8.26
N GLN A 10 -9.51 -9.51 7.33
CA GLN A 10 -8.47 -8.49 7.09
C GLN A 10 -9.08 -7.13 6.70
N LEU A 11 -10.15 -7.11 5.92
CA LEU A 11 -10.82 -5.85 5.57
C LEU A 11 -11.50 -5.18 6.78
N LYS A 12 -12.04 -5.98 7.71
CA LYS A 12 -12.61 -5.46 8.96
C LYS A 12 -11.53 -4.95 9.90
N ASP A 13 -10.47 -5.73 10.10
CA ASP A 13 -9.31 -5.35 10.90
C ASP A 13 -8.64 -4.08 10.35
N PHE A 14 -8.65 -3.90 9.03
CA PHE A 14 -8.19 -2.67 8.37
C PHE A 14 -9.04 -1.46 8.77
N VAL A 15 -10.36 -1.59 8.74
CA VAL A 15 -11.32 -0.53 9.13
C VAL A 15 -11.21 -0.20 10.62
N GLU A 16 -11.03 -1.22 11.46
CA GLU A 16 -10.84 -1.07 12.91
C GLU A 16 -9.46 -0.50 13.27
N GLY A 17 -8.51 -0.51 12.33
CA GLY A 17 -7.14 -0.03 12.55
C GLY A 17 -6.28 -0.98 13.39
N THR A 18 -6.61 -2.28 13.41
CA THR A 18 -5.92 -3.31 14.21
C THR A 18 -4.87 -4.09 13.44
N LEU A 19 -4.86 -3.98 12.10
CA LEU A 19 -3.83 -4.59 11.26
C LEU A 19 -2.45 -4.00 11.52
N SER A 20 -1.41 -4.82 11.29
CA SER A 20 -0.04 -4.31 11.24
C SER A 20 0.12 -3.26 10.13
N PRO A 21 1.07 -2.32 10.25
CA PRO A 21 1.30 -1.31 9.22
C PRO A 21 1.59 -1.90 7.83
N ALA A 22 2.33 -3.01 7.77
CA ALA A 22 2.66 -3.73 6.55
C ALA A 22 1.40 -4.26 5.83
N ILE A 23 0.54 -4.95 6.56
CA ILE A 23 -0.69 -5.53 5.99
C ILE A 23 -1.67 -4.41 5.65
N SER A 24 -1.77 -3.38 6.49
CA SER A 24 -2.58 -2.18 6.22
C SER A 24 -2.17 -1.50 4.91
N LEU A 25 -0.86 -1.42 4.64
CA LEU A 25 -0.35 -0.88 3.38
C LEU A 25 -0.82 -1.71 2.18
N MET A 26 -0.69 -3.04 2.27
CA MET A 26 -1.08 -3.96 1.19
C MET A 26 -2.60 -3.93 0.92
N VAL A 27 -3.41 -3.95 1.98
CA VAL A 27 -4.87 -3.86 1.88
C VAL A 27 -5.29 -2.51 1.28
N SER A 28 -4.68 -1.41 1.73
CA SER A 28 -4.95 -0.08 1.18
C SER A 28 -4.57 0.02 -0.31
N ALA A 29 -3.41 -0.50 -0.70
CA ALA A 29 -2.97 -0.52 -2.10
C ALA A 29 -3.88 -1.38 -2.99
N HIS A 30 -4.40 -2.49 -2.47
CA HIS A 30 -5.40 -3.31 -3.16
C HIS A 30 -6.74 -2.56 -3.33
N CYS A 31 -7.20 -1.85 -2.30
CA CYS A 31 -8.43 -1.05 -2.36
C CYS A 31 -8.34 0.09 -3.39
N ASP A 32 -7.15 0.65 -3.66
CA ASP A 32 -6.96 1.61 -4.75
C ASP A 32 -7.20 1.00 -6.15
N MET A 33 -7.11 -0.32 -6.29
CA MET A 33 -7.25 -1.05 -7.55
C MET A 33 -8.58 -1.81 -7.67
N CYS A 34 -9.27 -2.08 -6.54
CA CYS A 34 -10.42 -2.97 -6.47
C CYS A 34 -11.67 -2.27 -5.91
N GLU A 35 -12.61 -1.89 -6.79
CA GLU A 35 -13.88 -1.25 -6.42
C GLU A 35 -14.70 -2.07 -5.40
N LYS A 36 -14.66 -3.40 -5.49
CA LYS A 36 -15.36 -4.29 -4.57
C LYS A 36 -14.83 -4.16 -3.14
N CYS A 37 -13.51 -4.19 -2.98
CA CYS A 37 -12.87 -4.08 -1.66
C CYS A 37 -12.96 -2.65 -1.12
N GLN A 38 -12.84 -1.64 -1.99
CA GLN A 38 -13.09 -0.25 -1.64
C GLN A 38 -14.49 -0.07 -1.06
N ARG A 39 -15.52 -0.56 -1.76
CA ARG A 39 -16.91 -0.44 -1.30
C ARG A 39 -17.17 -1.18 0.01
N PHE A 40 -16.55 -2.35 0.20
CA PHE A 40 -16.64 -3.08 1.46
C PHE A 40 -16.08 -2.25 2.63
N VAL A 41 -14.87 -1.71 2.46
CA VAL A 41 -14.22 -0.86 3.47
C VAL A 41 -15.06 0.39 3.77
N GLU A 42 -15.62 1.04 2.74
CA GLU A 42 -16.48 2.21 2.92
C GLU A 42 -17.72 1.91 3.77
N ILE A 43 -18.42 0.81 3.48
CA ILE A 43 -19.62 0.37 4.22
C ILE A 43 -19.28 0.03 5.67
N GLU A 44 -18.23 -0.76 5.90
CA GLU A 44 -17.82 -1.15 7.25
C GLU A 44 -17.34 0.08 8.05
N THR A 45 -16.65 1.04 7.41
CA THR A 45 -16.23 2.29 8.04
C THR A 45 -17.44 3.11 8.49
N GLU A 46 -18.46 3.24 7.64
CA GLU A 46 -19.70 3.95 8.00
C GLU A 46 -20.42 3.27 9.17
N SER A 47 -20.52 1.94 9.15
CA SER A 47 -21.12 1.14 10.23
C SER A 47 -20.37 1.33 11.55
N LEU A 48 -19.05 1.22 11.55
CA LEU A 48 -18.22 1.39 12.74
C LEU A 48 -18.31 2.81 13.29
N ALA A 49 -18.27 3.82 12.41
CA ALA A 49 -18.40 5.22 12.80
C ALA A 49 -19.77 5.49 13.47
N ALA A 50 -20.86 4.96 12.92
CA ALA A 50 -22.20 5.09 13.50
C ALA A 50 -22.27 4.49 14.91
N GLN A 51 -21.70 3.29 15.10
CA GLN A 51 -21.63 2.63 16.40
C GLN A 51 -20.83 3.45 17.42
N MET A 52 -19.63 3.91 17.04
CA MET A 52 -18.77 4.73 17.91
C MET A 52 -19.48 6.02 18.34
N VAL A 53 -20.07 6.76 17.41
CA VAL A 53 -20.79 8.01 17.73
C VAL A 53 -21.98 7.78 18.67
N SER A 54 -22.75 6.71 18.45
CA SER A 54 -23.88 6.37 19.31
C SER A 54 -23.47 6.02 20.75
N ASN A 55 -22.33 5.34 20.91
CA ASN A 55 -21.78 4.98 22.23
C ASN A 55 -21.31 6.21 23.00
N VAL A 56 -20.66 7.19 22.33
CA VAL A 56 -20.23 8.44 22.98
C VAL A 56 -21.41 9.26 23.48
N ASN A 57 -22.49 9.38 22.69
CA ASN A 57 -23.69 10.09 23.12
C ASN A 57 -24.34 9.48 24.38
N SER A 58 -24.16 8.18 24.60
CA SER A 58 -24.71 7.47 25.76
C SER A 58 -23.86 7.63 27.03
N THR A 59 -22.58 7.97 26.89
CA THR A 59 -21.60 8.11 27.99
C THR A 59 -21.29 9.55 28.38
N ALA A 60 -21.84 10.54 27.67
CA ALA A 60 -21.68 11.96 27.97
C ALA A 60 -22.50 12.40 29.21
N SER A 61 -22.07 12.00 30.43
CA SER A 61 -22.67 12.46 31.68
C SER A 61 -22.15 13.82 32.17
N ASP A 62 -20.93 14.23 31.79
CA ASP A 62 -20.29 15.43 32.33
C ASP A 62 -20.12 16.56 31.32
N LYS A 63 -21.19 17.33 31.14
CA LYS A 63 -21.26 18.50 30.23
C LYS A 63 -20.26 19.63 30.58
N ALA A 64 -19.78 19.68 31.82
CA ALA A 64 -18.90 20.76 32.29
C ALA A 64 -17.46 20.62 31.79
N GLU A 65 -16.86 19.43 31.87
CA GLU A 65 -15.49 19.19 31.39
C GLU A 65 -15.36 19.30 29.87
N MET A 66 -16.38 18.85 29.13
CA MET A 66 -16.43 18.95 27.67
C MET A 66 -16.42 20.41 27.17
N SER A 67 -17.02 21.34 27.93
CA SER A 67 -17.06 22.76 27.56
C SER A 67 -15.70 23.45 27.64
N LEU A 68 -14.87 23.06 28.63
CA LEU A 68 -13.51 23.58 28.81
C LEU A 68 -12.57 23.02 27.73
N GLN A 69 -12.63 21.71 27.46
CA GLN A 69 -11.83 21.07 26.41
C GLN A 69 -12.16 21.63 25.01
N PHE A 70 -13.43 21.94 24.73
CA PHE A 70 -13.81 22.58 23.47
C PHE A 70 -13.25 24.00 23.34
N GLY A 71 -13.24 24.77 24.43
CA GLY A 71 -12.65 26.11 24.48
C GLY A 71 -11.15 26.09 24.18
N ASP A 72 -10.42 25.15 24.78
CA ASP A 72 -8.98 24.98 24.54
C ASP A 72 -8.69 24.54 23.09
N MET A 73 -9.45 23.58 22.56
CA MET A 73 -9.36 23.16 21.16
C MET A 73 -9.59 24.34 20.21
N LEU A 74 -10.63 25.13 20.44
CA LEU A 74 -10.96 26.29 19.61
C LEU A 74 -9.86 27.36 19.70
N SER A 75 -9.36 27.64 20.90
CA SER A 75 -8.25 28.56 21.13
C SER A 75 -7.01 28.14 20.32
N GLN A 76 -6.63 26.87 20.38
CA GLN A 76 -5.52 26.32 19.59
C GLN A 76 -5.75 26.50 18.08
N ILE A 77 -6.96 26.21 17.57
CA ILE A 77 -7.29 26.42 16.15
C ILE A 77 -7.17 27.90 15.75
N THR A 78 -7.64 28.82 16.59
CA THR A 78 -7.60 30.26 16.29
C THR A 78 -6.20 30.86 16.37
N GLN A 79 -5.29 30.22 17.11
CA GLN A 79 -3.89 30.63 17.23
C GLN A 79 -2.98 29.98 16.17
N LEU A 80 -3.49 29.05 15.36
CA LEU A 80 -2.72 28.51 14.25
C LEU A 80 -2.39 29.65 13.26
N PRO A 81 -1.13 29.73 12.78
CA PRO A 81 -0.75 30.74 11.80
C PRO A 81 -1.63 30.57 10.56
N SER A 82 -2.28 31.66 10.15
CA SER A 82 -3.01 31.69 8.88
C SER A 82 -2.02 31.33 7.77
N SER A 83 -2.39 30.42 6.87
CA SER A 83 -1.55 30.07 5.73
C SER A 83 -1.14 31.35 5.02
N LYS A 84 0.17 31.63 4.92
CA LYS A 84 0.68 32.78 4.15
C LYS A 84 0.17 32.63 2.71
N GLN A 85 -0.91 33.33 2.38
CA GLN A 85 -1.20 33.63 0.99
C GLN A 85 -0.08 34.56 0.55
N ASN A 86 0.70 34.14 -0.45
CA ASN A 86 1.57 35.04 -1.19
C ASN A 86 0.68 36.06 -1.91
N ASN A 87 0.27 37.10 -1.20
CA ASN A 87 -0.42 38.26 -1.77
C ASN A 87 0.60 39.35 -2.03
N THR A 88 1.16 39.33 -3.23
CA THR A 88 1.46 40.59 -3.90
C THR A 88 0.11 41.18 -4.32
N LEU A 89 -0.16 42.40 -3.85
CA LEU A 89 -1.27 43.32 -4.17
C LEU A 89 -2.43 43.39 -3.14
N MET A 90 -2.64 44.62 -2.68
CA MET A 90 -3.57 45.10 -1.64
C MET A 90 -5.03 45.20 -2.09
N GLU A 91 -5.91 45.21 -1.08
CA GLU A 91 -7.24 45.87 -0.98
C GLU A 91 -8.47 45.30 -1.73
N GLN A 92 -9.29 44.47 -1.05
CA GLN A 92 -10.54 44.89 -0.36
C GLN A 92 -11.37 43.66 0.09
N PRO A 93 -12.20 43.78 1.16
CA PRO A 93 -12.86 42.65 1.80
C PRO A 93 -14.31 42.48 1.33
N THR A 94 -14.63 41.46 0.52
CA THR A 94 -16.00 40.91 0.46
C THR A 94 -16.06 39.51 -0.17
N ALA A 95 -17.01 38.73 0.35
CA ALA A 95 -17.70 37.58 -0.24
C ALA A 95 -17.11 36.16 -0.04
N TYR A 96 -17.81 35.42 0.83
CA TYR A 96 -18.16 34.00 0.73
C TYR A 96 -17.20 33.07 -0.02
N ARG A 97 -16.45 32.28 0.76
CA ARG A 97 -15.93 30.92 0.49
C ARG A 97 -15.95 30.50 -1.00
N GLU A 98 -14.87 30.78 -1.73
CA GLU A 98 -14.67 30.20 -3.06
C GLU A 98 -14.65 28.66 -3.00
N PRO A 99 -15.14 27.95 -4.04
CA PRO A 99 -15.27 26.51 -4.03
C PRO A 99 -13.91 25.81 -4.02
N VAL A 100 -13.88 24.65 -3.37
CA VAL A 100 -12.78 23.71 -3.08
C VAL A 100 -11.82 23.38 -4.26
N LYS A 101 -12.13 23.81 -5.49
CA LYS A 101 -11.37 23.48 -6.71
C LYS A 101 -9.93 24.02 -6.73
N LYS A 102 -9.67 25.19 -6.12
CA LYS A 102 -8.31 25.79 -6.10
C LYS A 102 -7.32 25.05 -5.19
N ARG A 103 -7.81 24.36 -4.15
CA ARG A 103 -6.97 23.55 -3.24
C ARG A 103 -6.49 22.24 -3.87
N ALA A 104 -7.28 21.68 -4.80
CA ALA A 104 -6.84 20.52 -5.59
C ALA A 104 -5.68 20.90 -6.55
N ALA A 105 -5.73 22.10 -7.13
CA ALA A 105 -4.71 22.57 -8.08
C ALA A 105 -3.35 22.90 -7.43
N LEU A 106 -3.32 23.37 -6.18
CA LEU A 106 -2.07 23.70 -5.48
C LEU A 106 -1.41 22.49 -4.78
N ARG A 107 -2.16 21.41 -4.55
CA ARG A 107 -1.65 20.13 -4.03
C ARG A 107 -1.17 19.19 -5.14
N ALA A 108 -1.32 19.61 -6.40
CA ALA A 108 -0.74 18.99 -7.58
C ALA A 108 0.73 19.44 -7.80
N GLN A 109 1.52 19.52 -6.73
CA GLN A 109 2.94 19.19 -6.89
C GLN A 109 2.94 17.76 -7.41
N ALA A 110 3.35 17.57 -8.67
CA ALA A 110 3.24 16.33 -9.41
C ALA A 110 3.68 15.16 -8.53
N SER A 111 2.73 14.48 -7.90
CA SER A 111 3.01 13.24 -7.20
C SER A 111 3.38 12.28 -8.31
N VAL A 112 4.68 11.97 -8.41
CA VAL A 112 5.15 10.90 -9.28
C VAL A 112 4.28 9.69 -8.93
N ASN A 113 3.56 9.17 -9.91
CA ASN A 113 2.66 8.04 -9.75
C ASN A 113 3.17 6.81 -10.48
N THR A 114 4.40 6.89 -11.01
CA THR A 114 5.01 5.89 -11.84
C THR A 114 6.39 5.49 -11.35
N ILE A 115 6.79 4.25 -11.67
CA ILE A 115 8.16 3.77 -11.56
C ILE A 115 8.65 3.34 -12.94
N GLU A 116 9.95 3.47 -13.20
CA GLU A 116 10.55 3.14 -14.49
C GLU A 116 11.58 2.01 -14.35
N LEU A 117 11.58 1.08 -15.31
CA LEU A 117 12.59 0.04 -15.49
C LEU A 117 12.93 -0.10 -16.97
N ASP A 118 14.18 0.21 -17.36
CA ASP A 118 14.68 0.09 -18.73
C ASP A 118 13.74 0.69 -19.80
N GLY A 119 13.20 1.89 -19.54
CA GLY A 119 12.27 2.59 -20.44
C GLY A 119 10.81 2.13 -20.36
N ARG A 120 10.48 1.14 -19.52
CA ARG A 120 9.11 0.74 -19.21
C ARG A 120 8.60 1.56 -18.03
N VAL A 121 7.40 2.10 -18.14
CA VAL A 121 6.78 2.93 -17.10
C VAL A 121 5.56 2.21 -16.55
N PHE A 122 5.53 2.01 -15.24
CA PHE A 122 4.42 1.36 -14.54
C PHE A 122 3.71 2.37 -13.66
N THR A 123 2.38 2.43 -13.73
CA THR A 123 1.58 3.24 -12.81
C THR A 123 1.34 2.44 -11.53
N VAL A 124 1.67 3.01 -10.37
CA VAL A 124 1.47 2.34 -9.09
C VAL A 124 0.24 2.87 -8.35
N PRO A 125 -0.38 2.05 -7.46
CA PRO A 125 -1.49 2.46 -6.61
C PRO A 125 -1.20 3.73 -5.81
N ARG A 126 -2.24 4.51 -5.55
CA ARG A 126 -2.15 5.81 -4.85
C ARG A 126 -1.47 5.69 -3.48
N THR A 127 -1.76 4.62 -2.75
CA THR A 127 -1.17 4.31 -1.46
C THR A 127 0.36 4.21 -1.56
N LEU A 128 0.89 3.70 -2.68
CA LEU A 128 2.32 3.49 -2.91
C LEU A 128 3.05 4.74 -3.42
N HIS A 129 2.36 5.81 -3.84
CA HIS A 129 3.00 7.03 -4.37
C HIS A 129 4.05 7.63 -3.42
N ARG A 130 3.80 7.56 -2.11
CA ARG A 130 4.73 8.08 -1.09
C ARG A 130 6.02 7.27 -0.93
N TYR A 131 6.09 6.08 -1.52
CA TYR A 131 7.23 5.17 -1.42
C TYR A 131 8.05 5.11 -2.71
N ILE A 132 7.64 5.82 -3.77
CA ILE A 132 8.40 5.88 -5.03
C ILE A 132 9.78 6.49 -4.79
N ASP A 133 9.86 7.63 -4.10
CA ASP A 133 11.14 8.27 -3.76
C ASP A 133 11.98 7.45 -2.75
N LYS A 134 11.37 6.44 -2.12
CA LYS A 134 12.01 5.49 -1.19
C LYS A 134 12.35 4.16 -1.84
N THR A 135 12.11 4.04 -3.15
CA THR A 135 12.44 2.85 -3.92
C THR A 135 13.89 2.95 -4.35
N GLY A 136 14.68 1.95 -3.98
CA GLY A 136 16.08 1.83 -4.38
C GLY A 136 16.24 1.49 -5.87
N ASN A 137 17.48 1.41 -6.32
CA ASN A 137 17.78 1.07 -7.70
C ASN A 137 17.37 -0.37 -8.03
N TRP A 138 16.93 -0.57 -9.27
CA TRP A 138 16.69 -1.91 -9.80
C TRP A 138 17.99 -2.71 -9.87
N SER A 139 17.93 -3.94 -9.38
CA SER A 139 18.98 -4.95 -9.50
C SER A 139 18.49 -6.07 -10.41
N SER A 140 19.26 -6.38 -11.45
CA SER A 140 18.95 -7.51 -12.35
C SER A 140 19.45 -8.82 -11.73
N LEU A 141 18.56 -9.80 -11.66
CA LEU A 141 18.78 -11.14 -11.16
C LEU A 141 18.67 -12.16 -12.31
N VAL A 142 19.21 -13.34 -12.09
CA VAL A 142 19.16 -14.44 -13.05
C VAL A 142 17.71 -14.81 -13.37
N GLY A 143 17.42 -15.14 -14.64
CA GLY A 143 16.09 -15.60 -15.05
C GLY A 143 15.12 -14.46 -15.40
N LYS A 144 15.63 -13.33 -15.92
CA LYS A 144 14.81 -12.16 -16.30
C LYS A 144 13.96 -11.64 -15.14
N LEU A 145 14.60 -11.50 -14.00
CA LEU A 145 14.00 -11.02 -12.77
C LEU A 145 14.70 -9.72 -12.39
N TRP A 146 13.94 -8.70 -12.00
CA TRP A 146 14.47 -7.44 -11.49
C TRP A 146 13.80 -7.13 -10.17
N GLN A 147 14.55 -6.56 -9.24
CA GLN A 147 14.06 -6.21 -7.91
C GLN A 147 14.52 -4.81 -7.54
N ALA A 148 13.62 -4.02 -6.98
CA ALA A 148 13.92 -2.72 -6.39
C ALA A 148 13.41 -2.71 -4.93
N PRO A 149 14.30 -2.59 -3.93
CA PRO A 149 13.90 -2.57 -2.54
C PRO A 149 13.16 -1.27 -2.21
N VAL A 150 12.20 -1.34 -1.30
CA VAL A 150 11.40 -0.20 -0.85
C VAL A 150 11.56 -0.02 0.66
N ASP A 151 12.05 1.15 1.07
CA ASP A 151 12.21 1.47 2.48
C ASP A 151 10.86 1.78 3.15
N LEU A 152 10.35 0.79 3.88
CA LEU A 152 9.18 0.94 4.76
C LEU A 152 9.56 1.26 6.22
N GLY A 153 10.85 1.51 6.50
CA GLY A 153 11.39 1.62 7.84
C GLY A 153 11.37 0.27 8.56
N ASN A 154 10.66 0.22 9.68
CA ASN A 154 10.57 -0.94 10.58
C ASN A 154 9.34 -1.83 10.33
N GLN A 155 8.78 -1.80 9.12
CA GLN A 155 7.51 -2.45 8.76
C GLN A 155 7.68 -3.69 7.86
N GLY A 156 8.83 -4.37 7.93
CA GLY A 156 9.16 -5.52 7.10
C GLY A 156 10.01 -5.19 5.88
N VAL A 157 10.33 -6.19 5.06
CA VAL A 157 11.13 -6.03 3.83
C VAL A 157 10.19 -6.00 2.64
N ALA A 158 10.21 -4.87 1.91
CA ALA A 158 9.34 -4.67 0.75
C ALA A 158 10.13 -4.47 -0.54
N ASN A 159 9.56 -4.95 -1.64
CA ASN A 159 10.19 -4.86 -2.94
C ASN A 159 9.17 -4.68 -4.06
N PHE A 160 9.53 -3.88 -5.05
CA PHE A 160 9.00 -4.09 -6.39
C PHE A 160 9.79 -5.21 -7.07
N ILE A 161 9.08 -6.15 -7.65
CA ILE A 161 9.67 -7.27 -8.37
C ILE A 161 9.06 -7.28 -9.77
N PHE A 162 9.91 -7.18 -10.79
CA PHE A 162 9.51 -7.31 -12.18
C PHE A 162 10.02 -8.64 -12.75
N MET A 163 9.09 -9.45 -13.22
CA MET A 163 9.36 -10.66 -13.99
C MET A 163 9.16 -10.35 -15.48
N GLY A 164 10.23 -10.34 -16.26
CA GLY A 164 10.12 -10.21 -17.70
C GLY A 164 9.41 -11.41 -18.34
N SER A 165 9.12 -11.36 -19.64
CA SER A 165 8.45 -12.47 -20.32
C SER A 165 9.26 -13.78 -20.25
N GLY A 166 8.65 -14.82 -19.68
CA GLY A 166 9.26 -16.10 -19.36
C GLY A 166 10.17 -16.07 -18.13
N GLY A 167 10.23 -14.94 -17.43
CA GLY A 167 10.98 -14.78 -16.19
C GLY A 167 10.30 -15.50 -15.04
N SER A 168 11.10 -16.02 -14.11
CA SER A 168 10.62 -16.84 -13.02
C SER A 168 11.43 -16.64 -11.75
N VAL A 169 10.75 -16.64 -10.62
CA VAL A 169 11.36 -16.79 -9.30
C VAL A 169 11.56 -18.28 -9.03
N PRO A 170 12.77 -18.73 -8.64
CA PRO A 170 13.01 -20.13 -8.30
C PRO A 170 12.06 -20.65 -7.22
N GLU A 171 11.77 -21.95 -7.25
CA GLU A 171 10.86 -22.56 -6.28
C GLU A 171 11.32 -22.30 -4.84
N HIS A 172 10.41 -21.81 -4.02
CA HIS A 172 10.67 -21.49 -2.62
C HIS A 172 9.43 -21.74 -1.77
N THR A 173 9.66 -21.81 -0.46
CA THR A 173 8.67 -21.66 0.60
C THR A 173 9.04 -20.47 1.46
N HIS A 174 8.08 -20.00 2.25
CA HIS A 174 8.22 -18.88 3.16
C HIS A 174 8.52 -19.37 4.57
N ARG A 175 9.39 -18.68 5.31
CA ARG A 175 9.59 -18.96 6.75
C ARG A 175 8.61 -18.19 7.64
N GLY A 176 8.05 -17.12 7.10
CA GLY A 176 7.02 -16.29 7.70
C GLY A 176 5.88 -16.10 6.71
N THR A 177 5.35 -14.88 6.63
CA THR A 177 4.32 -14.54 5.66
C THR A 177 4.88 -13.73 4.50
N GLU A 178 4.28 -13.91 3.32
CA GLU A 178 4.45 -13.06 2.15
C GLU A 178 3.08 -12.51 1.74
N TYR A 179 3.03 -11.20 1.51
CA TYR A 179 1.93 -10.53 0.84
C TYR A 179 2.41 -10.02 -0.50
N THR A 180 1.68 -10.35 -1.57
CA THR A 180 2.01 -9.91 -2.93
C THR A 180 0.79 -9.27 -3.57
N LEU A 181 0.98 -8.10 -4.17
CA LEU A 181 -0.01 -7.40 -4.97
C LEU A 181 0.48 -7.32 -6.41
N VAL A 182 -0.32 -7.79 -7.36
CA VAL A 182 -0.01 -7.63 -8.79
C VAL A 182 -0.33 -6.20 -9.21
N ILE A 183 0.68 -5.46 -9.64
CA ILE A 183 0.55 -4.05 -10.03
C ILE A 183 0.25 -3.91 -11.52
N ASP A 184 0.95 -4.69 -12.35
CA ASP A 184 0.80 -4.65 -13.81
C ASP A 184 1.17 -6.02 -14.41
N GLY A 185 0.37 -6.52 -15.34
CA GLY A 185 0.59 -7.81 -16.01
C GLY A 185 0.02 -9.00 -15.24
N GLU A 186 0.58 -10.18 -15.52
CA GLU A 186 0.10 -11.46 -14.99
C GLU A 186 1.23 -12.46 -14.73
N PHE A 187 1.04 -13.31 -13.72
CA PHE A 187 1.94 -14.43 -13.42
C PHE A 187 1.17 -15.66 -12.94
N SER A 188 1.86 -16.81 -12.94
CA SER A 188 1.36 -18.05 -12.35
C SER A 188 2.44 -18.68 -11.48
N ASP A 189 2.06 -19.42 -10.44
CA ASP A 189 3.01 -20.00 -9.49
C ASP A 189 2.90 -21.52 -9.33
N GLY A 190 2.08 -22.16 -10.18
CA GLY A 190 1.72 -23.58 -10.10
C GLY A 190 0.48 -23.86 -9.24
N LEU A 191 0.04 -22.91 -8.42
CA LEU A 191 -1.18 -23.00 -7.61
C LEU A 191 -2.34 -22.28 -8.30
N SER A 192 -2.06 -21.12 -8.89
CA SER A 192 -3.07 -20.30 -9.56
C SER A 192 -2.45 -19.38 -10.62
N ARG A 193 -3.31 -18.67 -11.34
CA ARG A 193 -2.95 -17.56 -12.23
C ARG A 193 -3.47 -16.27 -11.62
N TYR A 194 -2.61 -15.27 -11.54
CA TYR A 194 -2.88 -13.98 -10.92
C TYR A 194 -2.72 -12.88 -11.97
N ASP A 195 -3.67 -11.95 -11.95
CA ASP A 195 -3.81 -10.83 -12.87
C ASP A 195 -3.70 -9.52 -12.09
N THR A 196 -3.60 -8.40 -12.81
CA THR A 196 -3.48 -7.06 -12.24
C THR A 196 -4.55 -6.78 -11.19
N GLY A 197 -4.10 -6.33 -10.01
CA GLY A 197 -4.92 -6.04 -8.84
C GLY A 197 -5.20 -7.26 -7.94
N ASP A 198 -4.71 -8.45 -8.27
CA ASP A 198 -4.86 -9.61 -7.38
C ASP A 198 -3.98 -9.48 -6.13
N PHE A 199 -4.59 -9.77 -4.97
CA PHE A 199 -3.95 -9.80 -3.66
C PHE A 199 -3.69 -11.24 -3.22
N ILE A 200 -2.42 -11.56 -2.98
CA ILE A 200 -1.96 -12.90 -2.62
C ILE A 200 -1.39 -12.88 -1.21
N PHE A 201 -1.75 -13.90 -0.42
CA PHE A 201 -1.16 -14.20 0.88
C PHE A 201 -0.57 -15.61 0.83
N MET A 202 0.70 -15.73 1.19
CA MET A 202 1.42 -17.00 1.27
C MET A 202 2.08 -17.15 2.64
N ASP A 203 2.14 -18.40 3.10
CA ASP A 203 2.80 -18.83 4.33
C ASP A 203 3.72 -20.02 4.03
N GLY A 204 4.34 -20.59 5.07
CA GLY A 204 5.33 -21.66 4.93
C GLY A 204 4.80 -23.03 4.53
N ASP A 205 3.48 -23.20 4.44
CA ASP A 205 2.87 -24.49 4.12
C ASP A 205 2.86 -24.80 2.62
N LYS A 206 3.28 -23.83 1.78
CA LYS A 206 3.22 -23.94 0.33
C LYS A 206 4.55 -23.63 -0.33
N THR A 207 4.96 -24.50 -1.24
CA THR A 207 6.03 -24.24 -2.20
C THR A 207 5.45 -23.80 -3.52
N HIS A 208 6.03 -22.78 -4.15
CA HIS A 208 5.54 -22.28 -5.43
C HIS A 208 6.68 -21.72 -6.30
N THR A 209 6.43 -21.63 -7.61
CA THR A 209 7.40 -21.14 -8.61
C THR A 209 6.77 -20.02 -9.45
N PRO A 210 6.76 -18.76 -8.96
CA PRO A 210 6.22 -17.63 -9.69
C PRO A 210 6.89 -17.46 -11.06
N LYS A 211 6.08 -17.32 -12.11
CA LYS A 211 6.54 -17.17 -13.49
C LYS A 211 5.59 -16.29 -14.27
N SER A 212 6.13 -15.31 -14.99
CA SER A 212 5.36 -14.52 -15.95
C SER A 212 5.39 -15.18 -17.33
N GLU A 213 4.23 -15.57 -17.83
CA GLU A 213 4.08 -16.12 -19.19
C GLU A 213 3.61 -15.07 -20.20
N GLY A 214 3.12 -13.92 -19.71
CA GLY A 214 2.71 -12.79 -20.54
C GLY A 214 3.87 -12.19 -21.33
N LYS A 215 3.56 -11.60 -22.50
CA LYS A 215 4.55 -10.93 -23.35
C LYS A 215 5.10 -9.65 -22.69
N GLU A 216 4.26 -8.97 -21.93
CA GLU A 216 4.62 -7.70 -21.27
C GLU A 216 5.35 -7.90 -19.95
N GLY A 217 5.41 -9.13 -19.43
CA GLY A 217 5.95 -9.41 -18.10
C GLY A 217 4.92 -9.16 -16.99
N CYS A 218 5.40 -9.05 -15.76
CA CYS A 218 4.58 -8.84 -14.58
C CYS A 218 5.35 -8.06 -13.51
N LEU A 219 4.78 -6.95 -13.06
CA LEU A 219 5.23 -6.18 -11.91
C LEU A 219 4.37 -6.52 -10.70
N VAL A 220 5.03 -6.86 -9.60
CA VAL A 220 4.39 -7.06 -8.30
C VAL A 220 5.04 -6.19 -7.25
N PHE A 221 4.27 -5.84 -6.22
CA PHE A 221 4.77 -5.31 -4.97
C PHE A 221 4.62 -6.39 -3.90
N SER A 222 5.72 -6.77 -3.27
CA SER A 222 5.75 -7.84 -2.26
C SER A 222 6.32 -7.33 -0.94
N ILE A 223 5.69 -7.72 0.17
CA ILE A 223 6.19 -7.54 1.53
C ILE A 223 6.35 -8.91 2.16
N VAL A 224 7.54 -9.16 2.70
CA VAL A 224 7.93 -10.42 3.33
C VAL A 224 8.40 -10.18 4.76
N ASP A 225 7.91 -11.02 5.69
CA ASP A 225 8.28 -10.92 7.11
C ASP A 225 9.60 -11.63 7.44
N GLN A 226 9.94 -12.69 6.69
CA GLN A 226 11.13 -13.50 6.91
C GLN A 226 11.80 -13.96 5.61
N PRO A 227 13.13 -14.24 5.62
CA PRO A 227 13.85 -14.69 4.44
C PRO A 227 13.22 -15.87 3.73
N LEU A 228 13.20 -15.80 2.40
CA LEU A 228 12.78 -16.90 1.53
C LEU A 228 13.65 -18.14 1.77
N HIS A 229 13.04 -19.31 1.59
CA HIS A 229 13.72 -20.59 1.65
C HIS A 229 13.53 -21.34 0.32
N PHE A 230 14.56 -21.30 -0.53
CA PHE A 230 14.56 -21.97 -1.83
C PHE A 230 14.58 -23.49 -1.66
N THR A 231 13.66 -24.18 -2.33
CA THR A 231 13.44 -25.62 -2.17
C THR A 231 13.96 -26.46 -3.33
N SER A 232 14.46 -25.86 -4.42
CA SER A 232 14.93 -26.61 -5.60
C SER A 232 16.29 -26.19 -6.15
N GLY A 233 16.97 -27.16 -6.81
CA GLY A 233 18.15 -26.94 -7.64
C GLY A 233 19.37 -26.30 -6.94
N LEU A 234 20.19 -25.60 -7.73
CA LEU A 234 21.33 -24.80 -7.26
C LEU A 234 20.89 -23.61 -6.39
N ALA A 235 19.63 -23.17 -6.50
CA ALA A 235 19.10 -22.07 -5.70
C ALA A 235 19.10 -22.37 -4.19
N ARG A 236 19.04 -23.65 -3.79
CA ARG A 236 19.22 -24.06 -2.38
C ARG A 236 20.56 -23.61 -1.78
N LEU A 237 21.61 -23.49 -2.60
CA LEU A 237 22.93 -23.03 -2.15
C LEU A 237 22.94 -21.54 -1.77
N LEU A 238 21.89 -20.79 -2.15
CA LEU A 238 21.71 -19.39 -1.77
C LEU A 238 21.00 -19.22 -0.42
N ASN A 239 20.37 -20.28 0.12
CA ASN A 239 19.67 -20.24 1.42
C ASN A 239 20.54 -19.77 2.59
N PRO A 240 21.83 -20.14 2.72
CA PRO A 240 22.69 -19.61 3.77
C PRO A 240 22.87 -18.08 3.68
N PHE A 241 22.64 -17.49 2.50
CA PHE A 241 22.78 -16.07 2.23
C PHE A 241 21.44 -15.34 2.09
N SER A 242 20.30 -16.03 2.24
CA SER A 242 18.97 -15.41 2.07
C SER A 242 18.73 -14.24 3.02
N HIS A 243 19.39 -14.25 4.19
CA HIS A 243 19.38 -13.18 5.17
C HIS A 243 20.13 -11.89 4.73
N LEU A 244 21.07 -11.97 3.78
CA LEU A 244 21.79 -10.81 3.26
C LEU A 244 20.94 -10.01 2.27
N PHE A 245 19.94 -10.65 1.65
CA PHE A 245 18.92 -10.02 0.82
C PHE A 245 17.73 -9.51 1.66
N PHE A 246 17.82 -9.63 2.98
CA PHE A 246 16.79 -9.33 3.97
C PHE A 246 17.28 -8.28 4.99
N ARG A 247 17.83 -7.18 4.48
CA ARG A 247 18.42 -6.08 5.25
C ARG A 247 17.71 -4.76 5.01
#